data_AF-A0ABD0BRI6-F1
#
_entry.id   AF-A0ABD0BRI6-F1
#
_cell.length_a   1.000
_cell.length_b   1.000
_cell.length_c   1.000
_cell.angle_alpha   90.00
_cell.angle_beta   90.00
_cell.angle_gamma   90.00
#
_symmetry.space_group_name_H-M   'P 1'
#
loop_
_entity.id
_entity.type
_entity.pdbx_description
1 polymer ?
#
loop_
_entity_poly.entity_id
_entity_poly.type
_entity_poly.pdbx_seq_one_letter_code
_entity_poly.pdbx_strand_id
1 'polypeptide(L)' 'MAKNPIIIRQNLRIGELDAESDTQLLDECFVDSGYLSKLLDTNDTSSIVVGRTGAGKSALLHKVMNKAYRYKKLDPNDI' A
#
# COMPACT_ATOMS: atom_id res chain seq x y z
N MET A 1 -32.54 -7.87 -15.30
CA MET A 1 -31.09 -7.59 -15.37
C MET A 1 -30.74 -6.64 -14.23
N ALA A 2 -29.83 -7.04 -13.34
CA ALA A 2 -29.42 -6.21 -12.22
C ALA A 2 -28.66 -4.98 -12.74
N LYS A 3 -29.17 -3.79 -12.43
CA LYS A 3 -28.56 -2.51 -12.83
C LYS A 3 -27.32 -2.30 -11.95
N ASN A 4 -26.15 -2.12 -12.57
CA ASN A 4 -24.92 -1.83 -11.83
C ASN A 4 -25.09 -0.49 -11.08
N PRO A 5 -24.99 -0.45 -9.73
CA PRO A 5 -25.30 0.75 -8.95
C PRO A 5 -24.25 1.87 -9.10
N ILE A 6 -23.10 1.58 -9.70
CA ILE A 6 -21.98 2.51 -9.81
C ILE A 6 -22.22 3.48 -10.98
N ILE A 7 -22.41 4.76 -10.67
CA ILE A 7 -22.58 5.85 -11.65
C ILE A 7 -21.31 6.71 -11.67
N ILE A 8 -20.52 6.60 -12.73
CA ILE A 8 -19.33 7.45 -12.94
C ILE A 8 -19.78 8.80 -13.50
N ARG A 9 -19.52 9.88 -12.77
CA ARG A 9 -19.87 11.27 -13.15
C ARG A 9 -18.63 12.00 -13.68
N GLN A 10 -18.84 13.06 -14.47
CA GLN A 10 -17.75 13.98 -14.82
C GLN A 10 -17.18 14.60 -13.53
N ASN A 11 -15.84 14.65 -13.45
CA ASN A 11 -15.05 15.05 -12.27
C ASN A 11 -15.08 14.09 -11.08
N LEU A 12 -15.47 12.82 -11.27
CA LEU A 12 -15.27 11.81 -10.23
C LEU A 12 -13.76 11.59 -10.02
N ARG A 13 -13.25 12.04 -8.88
CA ARG A 13 -11.91 11.68 -8.40
C ARG A 13 -11.96 10.30 -7.75
N ILE A 14 -11.21 9.36 -8.30
CA ILE A 14 -11.02 8.01 -7.72
C ILE A 14 -9.57 7.96 -7.27
N GLY A 15 -9.37 8.30 -6.00
CA GLY A 15 -8.05 8.39 -5.38
C GLY A 15 -7.09 9.38 -6.02
N GLU A 16 -5.84 9.32 -5.56
CA GLU A 16 -4.71 10.08 -6.13
C GLU A 16 -3.89 9.25 -7.13
N LEU A 17 -3.09 9.93 -7.94
CA LEU A 17 -2.21 9.30 -8.94
C LEU A 17 -1.16 8.38 -8.30
N ASP A 18 -0.69 8.74 -7.11
CA ASP A 18 0.34 8.02 -6.38
C ASP A 18 -0.25 7.35 -5.14
N ALA A 19 0.02 6.05 -5.00
CA ALA A 19 -0.45 5.25 -3.86
C ALA A 19 0.00 5.82 -2.50
N GLU A 20 1.17 6.48 -2.45
CA GLU A 20 1.70 7.08 -1.22
C GLU A 20 0.90 8.31 -0.75
N SER A 21 0.22 8.98 -1.68
CA SER A 21 -0.54 10.21 -1.42
C SER A 21 -1.98 9.90 -0.98
N ASP A 22 -2.51 8.71 -1.29
CA ASP A 22 -3.87 8.31 -0.96
C ASP A 22 -3.90 7.25 0.15
N THR A 23 -3.45 7.65 1.33
CA THR A 23 -3.34 6.75 2.49
C THR A 23 -4.69 6.20 2.96
N GLN A 24 -5.78 6.95 2.80
CA GLN A 24 -7.12 6.52 3.22
C GLN A 24 -7.62 5.37 2.35
N LEU A 25 -7.61 5.54 1.04
CA LEU A 25 -8.10 4.53 0.10
C LEU A 25 -7.16 3.32 0.09
N LEU A 26 -5.85 3.55 0.25
CA LEU A 26 -4.86 2.51 0.43
C LEU A 26 -5.13 1.68 1.68
N ASP A 27 -5.48 2.29 2.81
CA ASP A 27 -5.77 1.54 4.02
C ASP A 27 -7.05 0.72 3.93
N GLU A 28 -8.08 1.22 3.26
CA GLU A 28 -9.38 0.55 3.04
C GLU A 28 -9.30 -0.58 2.01
N CYS A 29 -8.52 -0.42 0.95
CA CYS A 29 -8.45 -1.35 -0.18
C CYS A 29 -7.23 -2.29 -0.12
N PHE A 30 -6.38 -2.18 0.89
CA PHE A 30 -5.25 -3.08 1.05
C PHE A 30 -5.71 -4.52 1.33
N VAL A 31 -5.32 -5.44 0.45
CA VAL A 31 -5.53 -6.87 0.63
C VAL A 31 -4.22 -7.53 1.03
N ASP A 32 -4.16 -8.08 2.23
CA ASP A 32 -2.98 -8.81 2.68
C ASP A 32 -2.90 -10.17 1.99
N SER A 33 -1.78 -10.41 1.33
CA SER A 33 -1.45 -11.67 0.64
C SER A 33 -0.51 -12.57 1.46
N GLY A 34 -0.25 -12.22 2.72
CA GLY A 34 0.63 -12.95 3.64
C GLY A 34 2.09 -12.49 3.60
N TYR A 35 2.42 -11.46 2.81
CA TYR A 35 3.75 -10.85 2.82
C TYR A 35 3.94 -9.93 4.03
N LEU A 36 2.87 -9.33 4.56
CA LEU A 36 2.96 -8.41 5.68
C LEU A 36 3.53 -9.10 6.93
N SER A 37 3.06 -10.31 7.24
CA SER A 37 3.55 -11.06 8.40
C SER A 37 5.03 -11.41 8.29
N LYS A 38 5.52 -11.73 7.08
CA LYS A 38 6.95 -12.02 6.84
C LYS A 38 7.83 -10.79 7.05
N LEU A 39 7.38 -9.63 6.59
CA LEU A 39 8.11 -8.37 6.76
C LEU A 39 8.10 -7.85 8.20
N LEU A 40 7.14 -8.29 9.02
CA LEU A 40 7.07 -7.97 10.44
C LEU A 40 7.87 -8.94 11.32
N ASP A 41 8.25 -10.11 10.80
CA ASP A 41 9.05 -11.09 11.53
C ASP A 41 10.54 -10.76 11.44
N THR A 42 11.12 -10.36 12.57
CA THR A 42 12.55 -10.06 12.66
C THR A 42 13.45 -11.29 12.60
N ASN A 43 12.88 -12.50 12.68
CA ASN A 43 13.62 -13.76 12.56
C ASN A 43 13.67 -14.28 11.11
N ASP A 44 12.82 -13.74 10.22
CA ASP A 44 12.86 -14.06 8.80
C ASP A 44 13.98 -13.24 8.12
N THR A 45 14.79 -13.90 7.29
CA THR A 45 15.88 -13.26 6.53
C THR A 45 15.41 -12.55 5.26
N SER A 46 14.12 -12.59 4.96
CA SER A 46 13.51 -12.01 3.75
C SER A 46 13.41 -10.48 3.85
N SER A 47 14.44 -9.77 3.38
CA SER A 47 14.52 -8.30 3.53
C SER A 47 14.23 -7.49 2.26
N ILE A 48 13.97 -8.13 1.12
CA ILE A 48 13.85 -7.44 -0.17
C ILE A 48 12.45 -7.66 -0.75
N VAL A 49 11.73 -6.55 -0.98
CA VAL A 49 10.45 -6.54 -1.68
C VAL A 49 10.68 -6.13 -3.14
N VAL A 50 10.53 -7.07 -4.07
CA VAL A 50 10.71 -6.84 -5.52
C VAL A 50 9.36 -6.92 -6.24
N GLY A 51 9.15 -6.06 -7.24
CA GLY A 51 7.94 -6.07 -8.05
C GLY A 51 7.93 -4.94 -9.07
N ARG A 52 7.10 -5.06 -10.11
CA ARG A 52 6.91 -4.01 -11.12
C ARG A 52 6.32 -2.73 -10.52
N THR A 53 6.40 -1.61 -11.24
CA THR A 53 5.65 -0.39 -10.92
C THR A 53 4.16 -0.72 -10.86
N GLY A 54 3.46 -0.18 -9.85
CA GLY A 54 2.03 -0.47 -9.61
C GLY A 54 1.74 -1.80 -8.91
N ALA A 55 2.74 -2.63 -8.59
CA ALA A 55 2.53 -3.90 -7.88
C ALA A 55 2.15 -3.76 -6.39
N GLY A 56 1.93 -2.54 -5.89
CA GLY A 56 1.55 -2.29 -4.49
C GLY A 56 2.70 -2.32 -3.47
N LYS A 57 3.96 -2.18 -3.91
CA LYS A 57 5.13 -2.16 -3.00
C LYS A 57 5.03 -1.03 -1.97
N SER A 58 4.72 0.20 -2.40
CA SER A 58 4.54 1.34 -1.49
C SER A 58 3.39 1.10 -0.50
N ALA A 59 2.31 0.45 -0.94
CA ALA A 59 1.20 0.09 -0.07
C ALA A 59 1.59 -0.93 1.00
N LEU A 60 2.38 -1.94 0.62
CA LEU A 60 2.90 -2.94 1.55
C LEU A 60 3.81 -2.29 2.60
N LEU A 61 4.74 -1.43 2.18
CA LEU A 61 5.61 -0.71 3.11
C LEU A 61 4.84 0.24 4.03
N HIS A 62 3.80 0.92 3.53
CA HIS A 62 2.90 1.74 4.35
C HIS A 62 2.24 0.91 5.46
N LYS A 63 1.71 -0.28 5.14
CA LYS A 63 1.16 -1.18 6.16
C LYS A 63 2.19 -1.69 7.15
N VAL A 64 3.41 -1.97 6.71
CA VAL A 64 4.52 -2.34 7.61
C VAL A 64 4.80 -1.20 8.59
N MET A 65 4.91 0.04 8.11
CA MET A 65 5.13 1.22 8.96
C MET A 65 4.00 1.40 9.99
N ASN A 66 2.75 1.19 9.59
CA ASN A 66 1.59 1.30 10.50
C ASN A 66 1.49 0.17 11.53
N LYS A 67 2.10 -1.00 11.27
CA LYS A 67 2.00 -2.19 12.12
C LYS A 67 3.26 -2.48 12.94
N ALA A 68 4.42 -2.06 12.47
CA ALA A 68 5.70 -2.32 13.11
C ALA A 68 5.78 -1.56 14.44
N TYR A 69 6.25 -2.24 15.48
CA TYR A 69 6.46 -1.61 16.79
C TYR A 69 7.51 -0.49 16.74
N ARG A 70 8.58 -0.70 15.95
CA ARG A 70 9.65 0.28 15.73
C ARG A 70 10.14 0.16 14.29
N TYR A 71 10.17 1.27 13.58
CA TYR A 71 10.74 1.36 12.25
C TYR A 71 11.47 2.70 12.06
N LYS A 72 12.35 2.76 11.05
CA LYS A 72 12.97 4.00 10.58
C LYS A 72 12.87 4.02 9.06
N LYS A 73 12.12 4.99 8.53
CA LYS A 73 12.02 5.21 7.08
C LYS A 73 13.28 5.92 6.60
N LEU A 74 13.81 5.48 5.45
CA LEU A 74 14.83 6.18 4.69
C LEU A 74 14.20 6.58 3.37
N ASP A 75 14.05 7.87 3.14
CA ASP A 75 13.59 8.41 1.87
C ASP A 75 14.79 8.98 1.11
N PRO A 76 15.04 8.56 -0.14
CA PRO A 76 16.14 9.12 -0.94
C PRO A 76 15.96 10.61 -1.24
N ASN A 77 14.76 11.17 -1.10
CA ASN A 77 14.51 12.60 -1.29
C ASN A 77 14.73 13.45 -0.02
N ASP A 78 14.92 12.81 1.15
CA ASP A 78 15.16 13.49 2.43
C ASP A 78 16.67 13.77 2.70
N ILE A 79 17.52 13.64 1.69
CA ILE A 79 19.00 13.77 1.77
C ILE A 79 19.47 15.09 1.17
#